data_AF-A0A952Z4Q9-F1
#
_entry.id   AF-A0A952Z4Q9-F1
#
_cell.length_a   1.000
_cell.length_b   1.000
_cell.length_c   1.000
_cell.angle_alpha   90.00
_cell.angle_beta   90.00
_cell.angle_gamma   90.00
#
_symmetry.space_group_name_H-M   'P 1'
#
loop_
_entity.id
_entity.type
_entity.pdbx_description
1 polymer ?
#
loop_
_entity_poly.entity_id
_entity_poly.type
_entity_poly.pdbx_seq_one_letter_code
_entity_poly.pdbx_strand_id
1 'polypeptide(L)' 'MCSLLFNIVPYRTFISIDGHEMPQYRMDQKVLDDSEFLLVSDVNPNSFDARYFGLIAGLQIQHVVEPFFTWGY' A
#
# COMPACT_ATOMS: atom_id res chain seq x y z
N MET A 1 7.62 7.06 16.93
CA MET A 1 6.29 7.73 16.93
C MET A 1 5.84 7.79 15.48
N CYS A 2 5.12 6.77 15.02
CA CYS A 2 3.65 6.82 14.84
C CYS A 2 3.27 8.06 14.00
N SER A 3 2.77 7.97 12.78
CA SER A 3 1.87 6.95 12.23
C SER A 3 1.96 7.02 10.70
N LEU A 4 2.13 5.90 10.01
CA LEU A 4 1.63 5.84 8.64
C LEU A 4 0.11 5.89 8.79
N LEU A 5 -0.43 7.09 8.62
CA LEU A 5 -1.85 7.34 8.51
C LEU A 5 -2.35 6.36 7.45
N PHE A 6 -3.09 5.35 7.89
CA PHE A 6 -4.07 4.69 7.07
C PHE A 6 -5.06 5.79 6.65
N ASN A 7 -4.75 6.49 5.56
CA ASN A 7 -5.76 7.22 4.83
C ASN A 7 -6.74 6.14 4.37
N ILE A 8 -7.86 6.06 5.07
CA ILE A 8 -9.05 5.34 4.63
C ILE A 8 -9.42 6.00 3.31
N VAL A 9 -8.89 5.44 2.22
CA VAL A 9 -9.37 5.74 0.87
C VAL A 9 -10.83 5.30 0.88
N PRO A 10 -11.78 6.19 0.57
CA PRO A 10 -13.19 5.91 0.74
C PRO A 10 -13.56 4.69 -0.10
N TYR A 11 -14.06 3.64 0.56
CA TYR A 11 -14.92 2.51 0.17
C TYR A 11 -15.32 2.33 -1.32
N ARG A 12 -14.46 2.66 -2.28
CA ARG A 12 -14.63 2.29 -3.67
C ARG A 12 -14.08 0.89 -3.80
N THR A 13 -14.91 0.00 -4.32
CA THR A 13 -14.46 -1.27 -4.87
C THR A 13 -13.26 -0.99 -5.78
N PHE A 14 -12.08 -1.43 -5.38
CA PHE A 14 -10.94 -1.41 -6.27
C PHE A 14 -11.19 -2.50 -7.31
N ILE A 15 -11.13 -2.13 -8.58
CA ILE A 15 -11.38 -3.04 -9.69
C ILE A 15 -10.04 -3.25 -10.39
N SER A 16 -9.67 -4.50 -10.62
CA SER A 16 -8.47 -4.83 -11.40
C SER A 16 -8.63 -4.31 -12.83
N ILE A 17 -7.53 -4.29 -13.59
CA ILE A 17 -7.58 -3.91 -15.01
C ILE A 17 -8.52 -4.83 -15.82
N ASP A 18 -8.76 -6.04 -15.32
CA ASP A 18 -9.61 -7.07 -15.93
C ASP A 18 -11.09 -6.97 -15.50
N GLY A 19 -11.45 -5.96 -14.71
CA GLY A 19 -12.82 -5.74 -14.26
C GLY A 19 -13.23 -6.55 -13.03
N HIS A 20 -12.30 -7.28 -12.40
CA HIS A 20 -12.58 -8.07 -11.21
C HIS A 20 -12.44 -7.23 -9.94
N GLU A 21 -13.34 -7.42 -8.98
CA GLU A 21 -13.16 -6.81 -7.65
C GLU A 21 -11.86 -7.30 -7.02
N MET A 22 -11.02 -6.37 -6.58
CA MET A 22 -9.81 -6.71 -5.86
C MET A 22 -10.20 -7.22 -4.46
N PRO A 23 -9.45 -8.20 -3.92
CA PRO A 23 -9.63 -8.63 -2.54
C PRO A 23 -9.60 -7.41 -1.62
N GLN A 24 -10.64 -7.21 -0.83
CA GLN A 24 -10.58 -6.22 0.23
C GLN A 24 -9.64 -6.75 1.29
N TYR A 25 -8.44 -6.17 1.35
CA TYR A 25 -7.50 -6.51 2.40
C TYR A 25 -8.09 -6.05 3.74
N ARG A 26 -8.59 -7.01 4.54
CA ARG A 26 -9.21 -6.76 5.84
C ARG A 26 -8.12 -6.74 6.92
N MET A 27 -7.77 -5.53 7.38
CA MET A 27 -6.81 -5.24 8.44
C MET A 27 -7.47 -5.19 9.83
N ASP A 28 -8.58 -5.89 10.04
CA ASP A 28 -9.53 -5.60 11.13
C ASP A 28 -8.84 -5.59 12.50
N GLN A 29 -7.79 -6.41 12.71
CA GLN A 29 -7.11 -6.52 14.01
C GLN A 29 -5.61 -6.93 13.95
N LYS A 30 -4.92 -6.83 12.80
CA LYS A 30 -3.52 -7.25 12.71
C LYS A 30 -2.55 -6.09 12.93
N VAL A 31 -1.74 -6.17 13.98
CA VAL A 31 -0.52 -5.37 14.14
C VAL A 31 0.59 -6.05 13.33
N LEU A 32 1.31 -5.28 12.51
CA LEU A 32 2.44 -5.79 11.75
C LEU A 32 3.61 -6.11 12.67
N ASP A 33 4.32 -7.19 12.35
CA ASP A 33 5.64 -7.46 12.93
C ASP A 33 6.69 -6.48 12.37
N ASP A 34 7.81 -6.30 13.06
CA ASP A 34 8.94 -5.46 12.63
C ASP A 34 9.53 -5.87 11.26
N SER A 35 9.28 -7.11 10.85
CA SER A 35 9.72 -7.68 9.57
C SER A 35 8.65 -7.68 8.48
N GLU A 36 7.43 -7.23 8.79
CA GLU A 36 6.29 -7.18 7.87
C GLU A 36 5.98 -5.77 7.39
N PHE A 37 5.74 -5.62 6.09
CA PHE A 37 5.47 -4.33 5.47
C PHE A 37 4.21 -4.38 4.62
N LEU A 38 3.50 -3.25 4.62
CA LEU A 38 2.34 -3.03 3.76
C LEU A 38 2.72 -2.02 2.66
N LEU A 39 2.90 -2.51 1.44
CA LEU A 39 3.14 -1.66 0.28
C LEU A 39 1.81 -1.16 -0.27
N VAL A 40 1.59 0.15 -0.30
CA VAL A 40 0.37 0.77 -0.84
C VAL A 40 0.74 1.94 -1.73
N SER A 41 0.13 2.03 -2.92
CA SER A 41 0.22 3.24 -3.75
C SER A 41 -0.99 4.14 -3.50
N ASP A 42 -0.73 5.43 -3.32
CA ASP A 42 -1.70 6.50 -3.15
C ASP A 42 -2.27 7.00 -4.48
N VAL A 43 -1.48 6.96 -5.56
CA VAL A 43 -1.82 7.61 -6.85
C VAL A 43 -2.66 6.74 -7.77
N ASN A 44 -2.53 5.40 -7.72
CA ASN A 44 -3.16 4.50 -8.68
C ASN A 44 -4.17 3.53 -8.03
N PRO A 45 -5.48 3.69 -8.26
CA PRO A 45 -6.47 2.75 -7.74
C PRO A 45 -6.27 1.31 -8.25
N ASN A 46 -5.63 1.15 -9.41
CA ASN A 46 -5.40 -0.14 -10.09
C ASN A 46 -3.97 -0.68 -9.86
N SER A 47 -3.20 -0.17 -8.89
CA SER A 47 -1.87 -0.72 -8.62
C SER A 47 -1.94 -2.13 -8.04
N PHE A 48 -1.00 -2.96 -8.51
CA PHE A 48 -0.73 -4.27 -7.94
C PHE A 48 0.20 -4.11 -6.73
N ASP A 49 -0.39 -3.89 -5.57
CA ASP A 49 0.31 -3.68 -4.31
C ASP A 49 -0.20 -4.66 -3.24
N ALA A 50 -0.01 -4.34 -1.95
CA ALA A 50 -0.40 -5.24 -0.87
C ALA A 50 -1.90 -5.57 -0.82
N ARG A 51 -2.76 -4.80 -1.52
CA ARG A 51 -4.17 -5.17 -1.70
C ARG A 51 -4.34 -6.47 -2.50
N TYR A 52 -3.40 -6.76 -3.40
CA TYR A 52 -3.39 -7.97 -4.23
C TYR A 52 -2.45 -9.05 -3.67
N PHE A 53 -1.23 -8.67 -3.30
CA PHE A 53 -0.20 -9.63 -2.86
C PHE A 53 -0.16 -9.88 -1.34
N GLY A 54 -0.82 -9.02 -0.55
CA GLY A 54 -0.72 -9.04 0.90
C GLY A 54 0.58 -8.42 1.43
N LEU A 55 0.95 -8.82 2.64
CA LEU A 55 2.16 -8.30 3.31
C LEU A 55 3.42 -8.80 2.62
N ILE A 56 4.44 -7.96 2.61
CA ILE A 56 5.78 -8.31 2.12
C ILE A 56 6.74 -8.43 3.31
N ALA A 57 7.70 -9.34 3.19
CA ALA A 57 8.79 -9.45 4.15
C ALA A 57 9.85 -8.38 3.86
N GLY A 58 10.51 -7.86 4.91
CA GLY A 58 11.60 -6.88 4.76
C GLY A 58 12.74 -7.35 3.85
N LEU A 59 12.98 -8.66 3.76
CA LEU A 59 13.97 -9.27 2.86
C LEU A 59 13.66 -9.06 1.36
N GLN A 60 12.41 -8.73 1.02
CA GLN A 60 12.00 -8.45 -0.36
C GLN A 60 12.21 -6.97 -0.75
N ILE A 61 12.49 -6.09 0.22
CA ILE A 61 12.70 -4.67 -0.01
C ILE A 61 14.17 -4.44 -0.40
N GLN A 62 14.39 -3.95 -1.62
CA GLN A 62 15.74 -3.73 -2.13
C GLN A 62 16.28 -2.34 -1.81
N HIS A 63 15.41 -1.31 -1.81
CA HIS A 63 15.83 0.07 -1.65
C HIS A 63 14.71 0.97 -1.14
N VAL A 64 15.09 2.05 -0.47
CA VAL A 64 14.21 3.16 -0.08
C VAL A 64 14.52 4.34 -0.99
N VAL A 65 13.53 4.79 -1.77
CA VAL A 65 13.72 5.92 -2.69
C VAL A 65 13.80 7.23 -1.90
N GLU A 66 14.83 8.03 -2.17
CA GLU A 66 14.95 9.38 -1.61
C GLU A 66 14.03 10.37 -2.36
N PRO A 67 13.25 11.19 -1.64
CA PRO A 67 12.34 12.13 -2.29
C PRO A 67 13.09 13.24 -3.02
N PHE A 68 12.69 13.50 -4.26
CA PHE A 68 13.19 14.64 -5.04
C PHE A 68 12.17 15.79 -5.03
N PHE A 69 12.54 16.91 -4.40
CA PHE A 69 11.69 18.09 -4.28
C PHE A 69 11.86 19.00 -5.50
N THR A 70 10.77 19.25 -6.23
CA THR A 70 10.78 20.04 -7.49
C THR A 70 10.16 21.43 -7.37
N TRP A 71 9.69 21.82 -6.17
CA TRP A 71 9.01 23.09 -5.92
C TRP A 71 10.03 24.24 -5.88
N GLY A 72 10.13 25.05 -6.96
CA GLY A 72 11.12 26.13 -7.01
C GLY A 72 11.26 26.93 -8.31
N TYR A 73 10.17 27.16 -9.07
CA TYR A 73 10.17 28.10 -10.20
C TYR A 73 9.03 29.11 -10.06
#